data_AF-A0A433T5Z2-F1
#
_entry.id   AF-A0A433T5Z2-F1
#
_cell.length_a   1.000
_cell.length_b   1.000
_cell.length_c   1.000
_cell.angle_alpha   90.00
_cell.angle_beta   90.00
_cell.angle_gamma   90.00
#
_symmetry.space_group_name_H-M   'P 1'
#
loop_
_entity.id
_entity.type
_entity.pdbx_description
1 polymer ?
#
loop_
_entity_poly.entity_id
_entity_poly.type
_entity_poly.pdbx_seq_one_letter_code
_entity_poly.pdbx_strand_id
1 'polypeptide(L)'
;TYLSIYLSIYLSIYLSFYLSIYLSIYLSIYLSIYLSIYLSIYLSIYLSIYLFIYLSIYLSIYLSIYLSIYLSISQSIYLPMLITYSYTSYLQFTIYLSTYLSIYLSIYLSIYLSIYLSIYLSIYLSIYLSIYLSIYLSIYLSIYLSIYLSIYLSIYLSIYLSIYL
;
A
#
# COMPACT_ATOMS: atom_id res chain seq x y z
N THR A 1 50.29 -2.26 34.09
CA THR A 1 50.68 -3.08 32.91
C THR A 1 49.62 -4.12 32.59
N TYR A 2 49.21 -4.96 33.54
CA TYR A 2 48.13 -5.94 33.31
C TYR A 2 46.77 -5.30 32.97
N LEU A 3 46.36 -4.26 33.72
CA LEU A 3 45.10 -3.54 33.46
C LEU A 3 45.09 -2.87 32.07
N SER A 4 46.22 -2.29 31.65
CA SER A 4 46.33 -1.64 30.34
C SER A 4 46.30 -2.64 29.19
N ILE A 5 46.90 -3.82 29.37
CA ILE A 5 46.88 -4.91 28.39
C ILE A 5 45.46 -5.50 28.28
N TYR A 6 44.80 -5.72 29.41
CA TYR A 6 43.42 -6.17 29.46
C TYR A 6 42.48 -5.18 28.76
N LEU A 7 42.60 -3.89 29.08
CA LEU A 7 41.79 -2.84 28.47
C LEU A 7 42.04 -2.74 26.96
N SER A 8 43.30 -2.85 26.50
CA SER A 8 43.61 -2.80 25.06
C SER A 8 43.08 -4.01 24.29
N ILE A 9 43.14 -5.19 24.89
CA ILE A 9 42.61 -6.43 24.29
C ILE A 9 41.08 -6.34 24.25
N TYR A 10 40.44 -5.97 25.36
CA TYR A 10 38.99 -5.79 25.41
C TYR A 10 38.51 -4.76 24.39
N LEU A 11 39.15 -3.58 24.32
CA LEU A 11 38.75 -2.51 23.41
C LEU A 11 38.94 -2.91 21.95
N SER A 12 40.07 -3.55 21.60
CA SER A 12 40.35 -3.98 20.23
C SER A 12 39.40 -5.09 19.76
N ILE A 13 39.12 -6.08 20.61
CA ILE A 13 38.16 -7.15 20.35
C ILE A 13 36.76 -6.55 20.22
N TYR A 14 36.34 -5.73 21.19
CA TYR A 14 35.03 -5.09 21.17
C TYR A 14 34.84 -4.27 19.88
N LEU A 15 35.79 -3.39 19.54
CA LEU A 15 35.66 -2.52 18.37
C LEU A 15 35.67 -3.31 17.06
N SER A 16 36.57 -4.29 16.92
CA SER A 16 36.68 -5.09 15.69
C SER A 16 35.48 -5.99 15.46
N PHE A 17 34.99 -6.68 16.49
CA PHE A 17 33.80 -7.51 16.39
C PHE A 17 32.55 -6.67 16.24
N TYR A 18 32.38 -5.61 17.05
CA TYR A 18 31.23 -4.73 16.94
C TYR A 18 31.13 -4.16 15.53
N LEU A 19 32.21 -3.58 14.99
CA LEU A 19 32.16 -2.94 13.67
C LEU A 19 31.93 -3.97 12.55
N SER A 20 32.65 -5.09 12.55
CA SER A 20 32.56 -6.10 11.48
C SER A 20 31.22 -6.83 11.48
N ILE A 21 30.74 -7.23 12.65
CA ILE A 21 29.45 -7.93 12.80
C ILE A 21 28.30 -6.97 12.56
N TYR A 22 28.33 -5.78 13.15
CA TYR A 22 27.29 -4.78 12.92
C TYR A 22 27.18 -4.46 11.43
N LEU A 23 28.28 -4.15 10.74
CA LEU A 23 28.23 -3.77 9.33
C LEU A 23 27.78 -4.94 8.44
N SER A 24 28.32 -6.15 8.66
CA SER A 24 27.99 -7.32 7.82
C SER A 24 26.54 -7.78 8.02
N ILE A 25 26.08 -7.86 9.26
CA ILE A 25 24.72 -8.28 9.60
C ILE A 25 23.73 -7.20 9.21
N TYR A 26 23.99 -5.93 9.55
CA TYR A 26 23.13 -4.83 9.15
C TYR A 26 22.96 -4.79 7.64
N LEU A 27 24.05 -4.82 6.87
CA LEU A 27 23.98 -4.75 5.41
C LEU A 27 23.28 -5.97 4.81
N SER A 28 23.63 -7.18 5.24
CA SER A 28 23.04 -8.41 4.68
C SER A 28 21.56 -8.55 5.00
N ILE A 29 21.16 -8.28 6.25
CA ILE A 29 19.77 -8.36 6.69
C ILE A 29 18.97 -7.22 6.10
N TYR A 30 19.47 -5.99 6.15
CA TYR A 30 18.79 -4.85 5.55
C TYR A 30 18.56 -5.09 4.07
N LEU A 31 19.58 -5.49 3.30
CA LEU A 31 19.45 -5.69 1.87
C LEU A 31 18.51 -6.86 1.53
N SER A 32 18.66 -8.00 2.20
CA SER A 32 17.85 -9.19 1.92
C SER A 32 16.38 -9.01 2.30
N ILE A 33 16.11 -8.44 3.48
CA ILE A 33 14.76 -8.19 3.97
C ILE A 33 14.12 -7.06 3.18
N TYR A 34 14.84 -5.95 2.97
CA TYR A 34 14.32 -4.84 2.18
C TYR A 34 13.98 -5.31 0.77
N LEU A 35 14.87 -6.04 0.10
CA LEU A 35 14.61 -6.50 -1.27
C LEU A 35 13.46 -7.52 -1.32
N SER A 36 13.44 -8.52 -0.42
CA SER A 36 12.40 -9.56 -0.42
C SER A 36 11.02 -9.01 -0.06
N ILE A 37 10.93 -8.14 0.94
CA ILE A 37 9.69 -7.52 1.36
C ILE A 37 9.24 -6.50 0.33
N TYR A 38 10.15 -5.64 -0.15
CA TYR A 38 9.81 -4.69 -1.19
C TYR A 38 9.29 -5.41 -2.43
N LEU A 39 9.98 -6.45 -2.91
CA LEU A 39 9.56 -7.17 -4.11
C LEU A 39 8.24 -7.93 -3.90
N SER A 40 8.10 -8.68 -2.80
CA SER A 40 6.90 -9.47 -2.53
C SER A 40 5.67 -8.59 -2.29
N ILE A 41 5.83 -7.50 -1.53
CA ILE A 41 4.76 -6.56 -1.25
C ILE A 41 4.46 -5.75 -2.50
N TYR A 42 5.45 -5.19 -3.18
CA TYR A 42 5.21 -4.46 -4.43
C TYR A 42 4.49 -5.32 -5.45
N LEU A 43 4.92 -6.57 -5.67
CA LEU A 43 4.29 -7.45 -6.63
C LEU A 43 2.87 -7.86 -6.22
N SER A 44 2.67 -8.25 -4.95
CA SER A 44 1.35 -8.67 -4.45
C SER A 44 0.36 -7.52 -4.43
N ILE A 45 0.80 -6.34 -3.98
CA ILE A 45 0.01 -5.11 -3.99
C ILE A 45 -0.27 -4.69 -5.41
N TYR A 46 0.74 -4.57 -6.26
CA TYR A 46 0.55 -4.12 -7.64
C TYR A 46 -0.42 -5.05 -8.38
N LEU A 47 -0.25 -6.36 -8.25
CA LEU A 47 -1.13 -7.33 -8.91
C LEU A 47 -2.54 -7.31 -8.31
N SER A 48 -2.69 -7.35 -6.99
CA SER A 48 -4.00 -7.38 -6.34
C SER A 48 -4.77 -6.08 -6.58
N ILE A 49 -4.09 -4.94 -6.52
CA ILE A 49 -4.69 -3.63 -6.76
C ILE A 49 -4.97 -3.43 -8.22
N TYR A 50 -4.05 -3.73 -9.13
CA TYR A 50 -4.31 -3.61 -10.56
C TYR A 50 -5.49 -4.48 -10.97
N LEU A 51 -5.53 -5.73 -10.51
CA LEU A 51 -6.59 -6.67 -10.84
C LEU A 51 -7.92 -6.31 -10.18
N PHE A 52 -7.91 -5.92 -8.90
CA PHE A 52 -9.10 -5.42 -8.20
C PHE A 52 -9.60 -4.16 -8.89
N ILE A 53 -8.72 -3.19 -9.16
CA ILE A 53 -9.13 -1.95 -9.79
C ILE A 53 -9.72 -2.24 -11.17
N TYR A 54 -8.95 -2.90 -12.02
CA TYR A 54 -9.35 -3.10 -13.40
C TYR A 54 -10.62 -3.94 -13.48
N LEU A 55 -10.72 -5.04 -12.73
CA LEU A 55 -11.86 -5.94 -12.84
C LEU A 55 -13.08 -5.42 -12.09
N SER A 56 -12.94 -5.01 -10.82
CA SER A 56 -14.08 -4.65 -9.99
C SER A 56 -14.59 -3.27 -10.35
N ILE A 57 -13.72 -2.29 -10.56
CA ILE A 57 -14.13 -0.90 -10.77
C ILE A 57 -14.57 -0.68 -12.20
N TYR A 58 -13.79 -1.10 -13.21
CA TYR A 58 -14.19 -0.86 -14.59
C TYR A 58 -15.53 -1.54 -14.90
N LEU A 59 -15.69 -2.79 -14.46
CA LEU A 59 -16.93 -3.54 -14.67
C LEU A 59 -18.09 -2.96 -13.86
N SER A 60 -17.90 -2.66 -12.57
CA SER A 60 -18.97 -2.12 -11.72
C SER A 60 -19.37 -0.71 -12.13
N ILE A 61 -18.42 0.16 -12.49
CA ILE A 61 -18.69 1.50 -13.01
C ILE A 61 -19.44 1.38 -14.32
N TYR A 62 -18.92 0.61 -15.29
CA TYR A 62 -19.55 0.50 -16.59
C TYR A 62 -20.98 -0.02 -16.47
N LEU A 63 -21.19 -1.08 -15.68
CA LEU A 63 -22.50 -1.67 -15.48
C LEU A 63 -23.44 -0.74 -14.69
N SER A 64 -22.97 -0.13 -13.60
CA SER A 64 -23.80 0.75 -12.77
C SER A 64 -24.19 2.03 -13.49
N ILE A 65 -23.26 2.67 -14.20
CA ILE A 65 -23.53 3.86 -15.01
C ILE A 65 -24.49 3.50 -16.15
N TYR A 66 -24.20 2.44 -16.91
CA TYR A 66 -25.05 2.05 -18.03
C TYR A 66 -26.48 1.72 -17.56
N LEU A 67 -26.61 0.91 -16.50
CA LEU A 67 -27.90 0.49 -15.98
C LEU A 67 -28.68 1.65 -15.35
N SER A 68 -28.01 2.49 -14.55
CA SER A 68 -28.65 3.63 -13.89
C SER A 68 -29.08 4.70 -14.88
N ILE A 69 -28.27 5.01 -15.90
CA ILE A 69 -28.64 5.92 -16.98
C ILE A 69 -29.81 5.33 -17.79
N TYR A 70 -29.75 4.05 -18.17
CA TYR A 70 -30.82 3.42 -18.93
C TYR A 70 -32.16 3.41 -18.17
N LEU A 71 -32.15 3.01 -16.89
CA LEU A 71 -33.33 3.00 -16.03
C LEU A 71 -33.86 4.41 -15.77
N SER A 72 -32.99 5.38 -15.47
CA SER A 72 -33.42 6.75 -15.20
C SER A 72 -33.98 7.43 -16.44
N ILE A 73 -33.39 7.23 -17.63
CA ILE A 73 -33.93 7.75 -18.89
C ILE A 73 -35.27 7.09 -19.23
N SER A 74 -35.35 5.75 -19.16
CA SER A 74 -36.60 5.03 -19.44
C SER A 74 -37.74 5.51 -18.54
N GLN A 75 -37.46 5.77 -17.26
CA GLN A 75 -38.50 6.18 -16.32
C GLN A 75 -38.81 7.69 -16.37
N SER A 76 -37.80 8.55 -16.52
CA SER A 76 -37.98 10.00 -16.45
C SER A 76 -38.38 10.65 -17.78
N ILE A 77 -38.12 9.99 -18.91
CA ILE A 77 -38.36 10.55 -20.23
C ILE A 77 -39.47 9.79 -20.96
N TYR A 78 -39.37 8.46 -21.10
CA TYR A 78 -40.34 7.72 -21.91
C TYR A 78 -41.73 7.71 -21.29
N LEU A 79 -41.83 7.59 -19.96
CA LEU A 79 -43.11 7.57 -19.25
C LEU A 79 -43.92 8.87 -19.40
N PRO A 80 -43.35 10.07 -19.17
CA PRO A 80 -44.09 11.32 -19.36
C PRO A 80 -44.39 11.65 -20.83
N MET A 81 -43.50 11.31 -21.78
CA MET A 81 -43.78 11.56 -23.21
C MET A 81 -44.96 10.73 -23.75
N LEU A 82 -45.25 9.57 -23.17
CA LEU A 82 -46.46 8.80 -23.48
C LEU A 82 -47.75 9.48 -22.97
N ILE A 83 -47.66 10.32 -21.94
CA ILE A 83 -48.81 10.97 -21.29
C ILE A 83 -49.12 12.34 -21.91
N THR A 84 -48.11 13.04 -22.44
CA THR A 84 -48.24 14.42 -22.97
C THR A 84 -48.12 14.47 -24.49
N TYR A 85 -49.09 13.91 -25.22
CA TYR A 85 -49.07 13.90 -26.71
C TYR A 85 -49.45 15.25 -27.36
N SER A 86 -49.60 16.34 -26.57
CA SER A 86 -50.25 17.59 -26.98
C SER A 86 -49.38 18.85 -26.86
N TYR A 87 -48.06 18.74 -26.73
CA TYR A 87 -47.16 19.89 -26.63
C TYR A 87 -46.25 20.03 -27.87
N THR A 88 -45.78 21.25 -28.14
CA THR A 88 -44.92 21.55 -29.29
C THR A 88 -43.58 20.84 -29.19
N SER A 89 -43.11 20.29 -30.31
CA SER A 89 -41.90 19.46 -30.43
C SER A 89 -40.63 20.09 -29.86
N TYR A 90 -40.54 21.42 -29.86
CA TYR A 90 -39.38 22.16 -29.32
C TYR A 90 -39.28 22.06 -27.79
N LEU A 91 -40.39 22.20 -27.05
CA LEU A 91 -40.39 22.11 -25.58
C LEU A 91 -40.08 20.68 -25.11
N GLN A 92 -40.53 19.69 -25.87
CA GLN A 92 -40.23 18.27 -25.62
C GLN A 92 -38.73 17.99 -25.75
N PHE A 93 -38.08 18.57 -26.77
CA PHE A 93 -36.63 18.42 -26.99
C PHE A 93 -35.79 19.09 -25.89
N THR A 94 -36.18 20.28 -25.43
CA THR A 94 -35.43 20.98 -24.37
C THR A 94 -35.59 20.31 -23.00
N ILE A 95 -36.79 19.80 -22.69
CA ILE A 95 -37.03 19.00 -21.48
C ILE A 95 -36.21 17.71 -21.55
N TYR A 96 -36.28 16.96 -22.66
CA TYR A 96 -35.48 15.75 -22.87
C TYR A 96 -33.98 16.00 -22.65
N LEU A 97 -33.43 17.04 -23.28
CA LEU A 97 -32.01 17.33 -23.20
C LEU A 97 -31.60 17.74 -21.78
N SER A 98 -32.39 18.59 -21.12
CA SER A 98 -32.07 19.06 -19.76
C SER A 98 -32.20 17.94 -18.70
N THR A 99 -33.21 17.07 -18.82
CA THR A 99 -33.36 15.90 -17.93
C THR A 99 -32.25 14.89 -18.19
N TYR A 100 -31.95 14.59 -19.46
CA TYR A 100 -30.85 13.69 -19.81
C TYR A 100 -29.51 14.20 -19.24
N LEU A 101 -29.19 15.47 -19.47
CA LEU A 101 -27.91 16.04 -19.06
C LEU A 101 -27.77 16.12 -17.53
N SER A 102 -28.82 16.51 -16.82
CA SER A 102 -28.82 16.59 -15.35
C SER A 102 -28.69 15.22 -14.69
N ILE A 103 -29.41 14.21 -15.20
CA ILE A 103 -29.34 12.83 -14.74
C ILE A 103 -27.95 12.26 -15.03
N TYR A 104 -27.46 12.42 -16.26
CA TYR A 104 -26.13 11.96 -16.64
C TYR A 104 -25.05 12.57 -15.74
N LEU A 105 -25.07 13.88 -15.55
CA LEU A 105 -24.04 14.58 -14.77
C LEU A 105 -24.09 14.19 -13.28
N SER A 106 -25.28 14.12 -12.69
CA SER A 106 -25.43 13.77 -11.26
C SER A 106 -25.02 12.34 -10.95
N ILE A 107 -25.42 11.39 -11.79
CA ILE A 107 -25.06 9.98 -11.67
C ILE A 107 -23.56 9.80 -11.91
N TYR A 108 -23.04 10.37 -13.01
CA TYR A 108 -21.63 10.28 -13.33
C TYR A 108 -20.76 10.85 -12.21
N LEU A 109 -21.08 12.05 -11.71
CA LEU A 109 -20.29 12.71 -10.68
C LEU A 109 -20.35 11.96 -9.34
N SER A 110 -21.53 11.51 -8.91
CA SER A 110 -21.68 10.80 -7.63
C SER A 110 -20.97 9.44 -7.64
N ILE A 111 -21.11 8.68 -8.72
CA ILE A 111 -20.45 7.38 -8.89
C ILE A 111 -18.94 7.58 -9.03
N TYR A 112 -18.49 8.50 -9.88
CA TYR A 112 -17.07 8.77 -10.06
C TYR A 112 -16.40 9.21 -8.76
N LEU A 113 -17.01 10.14 -8.02
CA LEU A 113 -16.42 10.69 -6.79
C LEU A 113 -16.38 9.64 -5.66
N SER A 114 -17.49 8.92 -5.44
CA SER A 114 -17.57 7.90 -4.38
C SER A 114 -16.58 6.77 -4.62
N ILE A 115 -16.46 6.35 -5.88
CA ILE A 115 -15.56 5.28 -6.27
C ILE A 115 -14.13 5.78 -6.22
N TYR A 116 -13.79 6.90 -6.87
CA TYR A 116 -12.44 7.47 -6.83
C TYR A 116 -11.94 7.66 -5.40
N LEU A 117 -12.76 8.24 -4.52
CA LEU A 117 -12.38 8.47 -3.13
C LEU A 117 -12.19 7.16 -2.35
N SER A 118 -13.12 6.20 -2.48
CA SER A 118 -13.02 4.92 -1.78
C SER A 118 -11.81 4.09 -2.25
N ILE A 119 -11.53 4.09 -3.53
CA ILE A 119 -10.37 3.43 -4.12
C ILE A 119 -9.08 4.10 -3.66
N TYR A 120 -8.98 5.41 -3.84
CA TYR A 120 -7.79 6.17 -3.49
C TYR A 120 -7.46 5.99 -2.02
N LEU A 121 -8.45 6.12 -1.14
CA LEU A 121 -8.26 5.99 0.30
C LEU A 121 -7.91 4.55 0.71
N SER A 122 -8.64 3.55 0.20
CA SER A 122 -8.40 2.14 0.55
C SER A 122 -7.03 1.66 0.07
N ILE A 123 -6.63 2.05 -1.13
CA ILE A 123 -5.33 1.71 -1.70
C ILE A 123 -4.23 2.45 -0.96
N TYR A 124 -4.32 3.76 -0.86
CA TYR A 124 -3.27 4.56 -0.23
C TYR A 124 -3.03 4.08 1.20
N LEU A 125 -4.09 3.87 1.97
CA LEU A 125 -4.00 3.43 3.35
C LEU A 125 -3.47 2.00 3.46
N SER A 126 -3.98 1.06 2.65
CA SER A 126 -3.54 -0.34 2.71
C SER A 126 -2.08 -0.49 2.32
N ILE A 127 -1.65 0.15 1.23
CA ILE A 127 -0.25 0.14 0.78
C ILE A 127 0.66 0.78 1.82
N TYR A 128 0.33 2.00 2.25
CA TYR A 128 1.16 2.75 3.17
C TYR A 128 1.34 1.99 4.48
N LEU A 129 0.22 1.49 5.05
CA LEU A 129 0.25 0.75 6.30
C LEU A 129 0.98 -0.59 6.15
N SER A 130 0.71 -1.36 5.08
CA SER A 130 1.33 -2.67 4.91
C SER A 130 2.83 -2.56 4.72
N ILE A 131 3.28 -1.65 3.85
CA ILE A 131 4.72 -1.45 3.57
C ILE A 131 5.43 -0.89 4.79
N TYR A 132 4.88 0.18 5.39
CA TYR A 132 5.51 0.82 6.54
C TYR A 132 5.62 -0.16 7.71
N LEU A 133 4.53 -0.84 8.06
CA LEU A 133 4.51 -1.77 9.17
C LEU A 133 5.39 -2.99 8.91
N SER A 134 5.31 -3.59 7.72
CA SER A 134 6.09 -4.79 7.41
C SER A 134 7.58 -4.51 7.43
N ILE A 135 8.03 -3.43 6.76
CA ILE A 135 9.43 -3.08 6.65
C ILE A 135 9.96 -2.64 8.02
N TYR A 136 9.25 -1.77 8.71
CA TYR A 136 9.68 -1.27 10.01
C TYR A 136 9.81 -2.42 11.01
N LEU A 137 8.77 -3.25 11.14
CA LEU A 137 8.76 -4.34 12.10
C LEU A 137 9.80 -5.42 11.74
N SER A 138 9.87 -5.83 10.47
CA SER A 138 10.78 -6.90 10.07
C SER A 138 12.23 -6.48 10.22
N ILE A 139 12.60 -5.28 9.74
CA ILE A 139 13.97 -4.79 9.76
C ILE A 139 14.39 -4.48 11.20
N TYR A 140 13.55 -3.77 11.96
CA TYR A 140 13.88 -3.43 13.34
C TYR A 140 14.07 -4.69 14.19
N LEU A 141 13.13 -5.64 14.11
CA LEU A 141 13.20 -6.87 14.90
C LEU A 141 14.37 -7.75 14.47
N SER A 142 14.56 -7.95 13.16
CA SER A 142 15.63 -8.81 12.66
C SER A 142 17.01 -8.24 12.96
N ILE A 143 17.21 -6.93 12.76
CA ILE A 143 18.50 -6.28 13.00
C ILE A 143 18.77 -6.23 14.51
N TYR A 144 17.80 -5.82 15.32
CA TYR A 144 17.99 -5.76 16.77
C TYR A 144 18.35 -7.13 17.35
N LEU A 145 17.59 -8.16 17.00
CA LEU A 145 17.81 -9.52 17.51
C LEU A 145 19.13 -10.10 17.02
N SER A 146 19.42 -10.01 15.72
CA SER A 146 20.62 -10.59 15.13
C SER A 146 21.90 -9.91 15.63
N ILE A 147 21.92 -8.58 15.70
CA ILE A 147 23.07 -7.80 16.17
C ILE A 147 23.27 -8.02 17.66
N TYR A 148 22.21 -7.93 18.47
CA TYR A 148 22.33 -8.14 19.91
C TYR A 148 22.87 -9.54 20.22
N LEU A 149 22.30 -10.58 19.61
CA LEU A 149 22.72 -11.96 19.85
C LEU A 149 24.15 -12.22 19.36
N SER A 150 24.47 -11.79 18.14
CA SER A 150 25.78 -12.06 17.52
C SER A 150 26.91 -11.33 18.24
N ILE A 151 26.73 -10.05 18.57
CA ILE A 151 27.73 -9.24 19.28
C ILE A 151 27.91 -9.75 20.71
N TYR A 152 26.82 -10.01 21.43
CA TYR A 152 26.89 -10.53 22.79
C TYR A 152 27.64 -11.86 22.83
N LEU A 153 27.26 -12.80 21.95
CA LEU A 153 27.88 -14.12 21.89
C LEU A 153 29.35 -14.05 21.45
N SER A 154 29.68 -13.27 20.40
CA SER A 154 31.05 -13.18 19.88
C SER A 154 32.00 -12.52 20.86
N ILE A 155 31.55 -11.45 21.55
CA ILE A 155 32.37 -10.73 22.52
C ILE A 155 32.55 -11.57 23.78
N TYR A 156 31.46 -12.17 24.30
CA TYR A 156 31.54 -13.04 25.47
C TYR A 156 32.48 -14.22 25.22
N LEU A 157 32.34 -14.91 24.09
CA LEU A 157 33.14 -16.06 23.74
C LEU A 157 34.62 -15.70 23.51
N SER A 158 34.89 -14.62 22.76
CA SER A 158 36.27 -14.18 22.48
C SER A 158 37.00 -13.72 23.74
N ILE A 159 36.33 -13.00 24.64
CA ILE A 159 36.91 -12.60 25.92
C ILE A 159 37.16 -13.83 26.79
N TYR A 160 36.19 -14.74 26.91
CA TYR A 160 36.35 -15.98 27.67
C TYR A 160 37.55 -16.79 27.18
N LEU A 161 37.66 -17.01 25.87
CA LEU A 161 38.79 -17.69 25.25
C LEU A 161 40.12 -16.96 25.50
N SER A 162 40.16 -15.62 25.45
CA SER A 162 41.39 -14.85 25.65
C SER A 162 41.92 -14.81 27.09
N ILE A 163 41.09 -15.15 28.07
CA ILE A 163 41.43 -15.09 29.50
C ILE A 163 41.70 -16.48 30.06
N TYR A 164 40.92 -17.48 29.64
CA TYR A 164 40.92 -18.82 30.23
C TYR A 164 41.67 -19.88 29.39
N LEU A 165 42.15 -19.51 28.19
CA LEU A 165 42.92 -20.36 27.29
C LEU A 165 44.25 -19.68 26.97
#